data_AF-A0A218N4B3-F1
#
_entry.id   AF-A0A218N4B3-F1
#
_cell.length_a   1.000
_cell.length_b   1.000
_cell.length_c   1.000
_cell.angle_alpha   90.00
_cell.angle_beta   90.00
_cell.angle_gamma   90.00
#
_symmetry.space_group_name_H-M   'P 1'
#
loop_
_entity.id
_entity.type
_entity.pdbx_description
1 polymer ?
#
loop_
_entity_poly.entity_id
_entity_poly.type
_entity_poly.pdbx_seq_one_letter_code
_entity_poly.pdbx_strand_id
1 'polypeptide(L)'
;MKNFNECYQSVFEIVCRCLGDNWRINLLDNDAYRIKITSNRFMGFSIHVREEKNRFSIMGSFDSRIHRGEIHSCTVSKDRNPVHIAEDIKRKIIVFAHDEINKAKESKVKEQEKKEQDLIVKNMLSRLFTMHSSWQSGVIGAFKSDNGLDGMIRKTYSGYKIEIDKLSVDNLIKLAGMITTLERG
;
A
#
# COMPACT_ATOMS: atom_id res chain seq x y z
N MET A 1 6.94 -10.91 34.06
CA MET A 1 6.94 -11.99 33.05
C MET A 1 7.63 -11.43 31.82
N LYS A 2 8.64 -12.11 31.26
CA LYS A 2 9.34 -11.58 30.09
C LYS A 2 8.43 -11.67 28.85
N ASN A 3 8.42 -10.63 28.01
CA ASN A 3 7.64 -10.63 26.77
C ASN A 3 8.39 -11.38 25.64
N PHE A 4 7.73 -11.62 24.49
CA PHE A 4 8.32 -12.39 23.39
C PHE A 4 9.66 -11.78 22.92
N ASN A 5 9.70 -10.46 22.81
CA ASN A 5 10.89 -9.74 22.39
C ASN A 5 12.05 -9.94 23.38
N GLU A 6 11.80 -9.76 24.68
CA GLU A 6 12.79 -9.99 25.74
C GLU A 6 13.30 -11.43 25.82
N CYS A 7 12.47 -12.41 25.46
CA CYS A 7 12.84 -13.82 25.46
C CYS A 7 13.73 -14.22 24.27
N TYR A 8 13.50 -13.63 23.09
CA TYR A 8 14.09 -14.14 21.84
C TYR A 8 14.92 -13.11 21.06
N GLN A 9 15.06 -11.87 21.54
CA GLN A 9 15.87 -10.85 20.88
C GLN A 9 17.31 -11.33 20.63
N SER A 10 17.98 -11.89 21.65
CA SER A 10 19.36 -12.39 21.53
C SER A 10 19.50 -13.51 20.50
N VAL A 11 18.49 -14.38 20.38
CA VAL A 11 18.42 -15.41 19.34
C VAL A 11 18.38 -14.76 17.97
N PHE A 12 17.47 -13.79 17.76
CA PHE A 12 17.31 -13.15 16.48
C PHE A 12 18.43 -12.16 16.13
N GLU A 13 19.20 -11.66 17.10
CA GLU A 13 20.46 -10.94 16.84
C GLU A 13 21.53 -11.86 16.23
N ILE A 14 21.60 -13.13 16.66
CA ILE A 14 22.48 -14.13 16.03
C ILE A 14 21.97 -14.44 14.62
N VAL A 15 20.66 -14.67 14.46
CA VAL A 15 20.04 -14.89 13.15
C VAL A 15 20.40 -13.73 12.19
N CYS A 16 20.21 -12.48 12.60
CA CYS A 16 20.56 -11.28 11.82
C CYS A 16 22.03 -11.29 11.35
N ARG A 17 22.96 -11.61 12.25
CA ARG A 17 24.39 -11.73 11.90
C ARG A 17 24.62 -12.82 10.85
N CYS A 18 23.98 -13.98 10.99
CA CYS A 18 24.06 -15.09 10.04
C CYS A 18 23.38 -14.78 8.70
N LEU A 19 22.34 -13.95 8.69
CA LEU A 19 21.69 -13.48 7.46
C LEU A 19 22.67 -12.67 6.59
N GLY A 20 23.56 -11.89 7.20
CA GLY A 20 24.45 -10.97 6.49
C GLY A 20 23.70 -9.72 6.01
N ASP A 21 24.22 -9.04 4.99
CA ASP A 21 23.52 -7.96 4.26
C ASP A 21 22.85 -6.89 5.13
N ASN A 22 23.44 -6.57 6.28
CA ASN A 22 22.93 -5.58 7.24
C ASN A 22 21.49 -5.85 7.72
N TRP A 23 21.05 -7.10 7.78
CA TRP A 23 19.82 -7.45 8.50
C TRP A 23 20.00 -7.18 9.99
N ARG A 24 19.04 -6.48 10.60
CA ARG A 24 19.07 -6.06 12.00
C ARG A 24 17.65 -6.05 12.57
N ILE A 25 17.54 -6.27 13.88
CA ILE A 25 16.28 -6.06 14.59
C ILE A 25 15.94 -4.56 14.55
N ASN A 26 14.71 -4.25 14.18
CA ASN A 26 14.20 -2.90 14.15
C ASN A 26 13.73 -2.48 15.55
N LEU A 27 14.59 -1.77 16.27
CA LEU A 27 14.31 -1.30 17.63
C LEU A 27 13.28 -0.16 17.68
N LEU A 28 12.90 0.43 16.54
CA LEU A 28 11.80 1.42 16.48
C LEU A 28 10.43 0.74 16.51
N ASP A 29 10.34 -0.55 16.19
CA ASP A 29 9.10 -1.34 16.28
C ASP A 29 8.98 -1.91 17.70
N ASN A 30 8.35 -1.16 18.59
CA ASN A 30 8.13 -1.56 19.98
C ASN A 30 6.86 -2.42 20.13
N ASP A 31 6.85 -3.59 19.51
CA ASP A 31 5.78 -4.57 19.62
C ASP A 31 6.22 -5.73 20.54
N ALA A 32 5.46 -5.95 21.62
CA ALA A 32 5.77 -6.95 22.64
C ALA A 32 5.56 -8.41 22.15
N TYR A 33 4.86 -8.60 21.04
CA TYR A 33 4.45 -9.92 20.53
C TYR A 33 5.19 -10.34 19.25
N ARG A 34 6.02 -9.47 18.67
CA ARG A 34 6.80 -9.78 17.47
C ARG A 34 8.18 -9.16 17.49
N ILE A 35 9.09 -9.76 16.74
CA ILE A 35 10.38 -9.17 16.39
C ILE A 35 10.30 -8.79 14.92
N LYS A 36 10.54 -7.52 14.61
CA LYS A 36 10.69 -7.03 13.23
C LYS A 36 12.16 -6.92 12.87
N ILE A 37 12.53 -7.44 11.72
CA ILE A 37 13.89 -7.43 11.19
C ILE A 37 13.86 -6.69 9.85
N THR A 38 14.80 -5.78 9.65
CA THR A 38 14.93 -4.96 8.44
C THR A 38 16.37 -4.92 7.96
N SER A 39 16.58 -4.54 6.70
CA SER A 39 17.91 -4.29 6.13
C SER A 39 17.89 -3.02 5.29
N ASN A 40 19.00 -2.28 5.31
CA ASN A 40 19.18 -1.12 4.43
C ASN A 40 19.45 -1.52 2.96
N ARG A 41 19.84 -2.77 2.68
CA ARG A 41 19.98 -3.28 1.31
C ARG A 41 18.63 -3.66 0.71
N PHE A 42 17.69 -4.07 1.55
CA PHE A 42 16.35 -4.51 1.18
C PHE A 42 15.30 -3.49 1.65
N MET A 43 15.46 -2.22 1.27
CA MET A 43 14.59 -1.14 1.72
C MET A 43 13.12 -1.42 1.39
N GLY A 44 12.27 -1.31 2.40
CA GLY A 44 10.84 -1.59 2.28
C GLY A 44 10.47 -3.06 2.39
N PHE A 45 11.41 -4.00 2.39
CA PHE A 45 11.12 -5.40 2.73
C PHE A 45 11.47 -5.67 4.19
N SER A 46 10.56 -6.32 4.92
CA SER A 46 10.76 -6.64 6.33
C SER A 46 10.41 -8.07 6.64
N ILE A 47 11.00 -8.60 7.73
CA ILE A 47 10.73 -9.94 8.25
C ILE A 47 10.14 -9.78 9.64
N HIS A 48 8.98 -10.37 9.84
CA HIS A 48 8.27 -10.42 11.10
C HIS A 48 8.34 -11.82 11.69
N VAL A 49 8.69 -11.90 12.96
CA VAL A 49 8.76 -13.13 13.72
C VAL A 49 7.79 -13.03 14.89
N ARG A 50 6.94 -14.03 15.08
CA ARG A 50 6.08 -14.17 16.26
C ARG A 50 6.04 -15.62 16.74
N GLU A 51 5.59 -15.84 17.97
CA GLU A 51 5.29 -17.18 18.45
C GLU A 51 3.86 -17.58 18.07
N GLU A 52 3.70 -18.72 17.41
CA GLU A 52 2.40 -19.33 17.13
C GLU A 52 2.47 -20.83 17.41
N LYS A 53 1.53 -21.35 18.20
CA LYS A 53 1.43 -22.78 18.53
C LYS A 53 2.78 -23.37 18.97
N ASN A 54 3.48 -22.67 19.87
CA ASN A 54 4.80 -23.05 20.43
C ASN A 54 5.94 -23.14 19.38
N ARG A 55 5.84 -22.42 18.26
CA ARG A 55 6.84 -22.36 17.19
C ARG A 55 7.07 -20.92 16.75
N PHE A 56 8.22 -20.62 16.16
CA PHE A 56 8.42 -19.34 15.49
C PHE A 56 7.72 -19.37 14.14
N SER A 57 6.78 -18.44 13.95
CA SER A 57 6.15 -18.10 12.69
C SER A 57 6.89 -16.91 12.10
N ILE A 58 7.56 -17.12 10.97
CA ILE A 58 8.43 -16.12 10.35
C ILE A 58 7.83 -15.78 8.99
N MET A 59 7.55 -14.50 8.77
CA MET A 59 6.92 -13.98 7.57
C MET A 59 7.76 -12.82 7.02
N GLY A 60 8.00 -12.78 5.72
CA GLY A 60 8.60 -11.63 5.05
C GLY A 60 7.73 -11.10 3.93
N SER A 61 7.67 -9.78 3.83
CA SER A 61 6.86 -9.08 2.84
C SER A 61 7.39 -7.67 2.59
N PHE A 62 6.96 -7.06 1.49
CA PHE A 62 7.19 -5.64 1.24
C PHE A 62 6.18 -4.77 2.03
N ASP A 63 6.69 -3.92 2.91
CA ASP A 63 5.97 -2.95 3.73
C ASP A 63 5.39 -1.83 2.87
N SER A 64 4.16 -1.99 2.41
CA SER A 64 3.49 -0.99 1.58
C SER A 64 2.00 -0.92 1.82
N ARG A 65 1.46 0.30 1.74
CA ARG A 65 0.02 0.58 1.73
C ARG A 65 -0.58 0.58 0.32
N ILE A 66 0.26 0.66 -0.72
CA ILE A 66 -0.14 0.82 -2.13
C ILE A 66 -0.04 -0.51 -2.85
N HIS A 67 1.15 -1.09 -2.87
CA HIS A 67 1.43 -2.44 -3.32
C HIS A 67 1.12 -3.46 -2.21
N ARG A 68 0.32 -4.48 -2.52
CA ARG A 68 0.12 -5.67 -1.68
C ARG A 68 0.92 -6.82 -2.29
N GLY A 69 2.14 -7.00 -1.80
CA GLY A 69 3.05 -8.06 -2.25
C GLY A 69 2.66 -9.43 -1.72
N GLU A 70 3.38 -10.46 -2.17
CA GLU A 70 3.24 -11.80 -1.62
C GLU A 70 3.85 -11.88 -0.22
N ILE A 71 3.29 -12.76 0.61
CA ILE A 71 3.83 -13.06 1.94
C ILE A 71 4.57 -14.38 1.85
N HIS A 72 5.90 -14.31 2.03
CA HIS A 72 6.74 -15.50 2.09
C HIS A 72 6.92 -15.90 3.55
N SER A 73 6.77 -17.18 3.87
CA SER A 73 6.79 -17.60 5.27
C SER A 73 7.43 -18.96 5.49
N CYS A 74 7.89 -19.16 6.72
CA CYS A 74 8.31 -20.46 7.22
C CYS A 74 8.05 -20.57 8.72
N THR A 75 7.96 -21.81 9.22
CA THR A 75 7.74 -22.07 10.65
C THR A 75 8.81 -23.01 11.18
N VAL A 76 9.49 -22.61 12.26
CA VAL A 76 10.61 -23.36 12.84
C VAL A 76 10.39 -23.62 14.34
N SER A 77 11.04 -24.66 14.87
CA SER A 77 11.03 -24.93 16.32
C SER A 77 11.74 -23.80 17.07
N LYS A 78 11.33 -23.54 18.32
CA LYS A 78 11.97 -22.53 19.17
C LYS A 78 13.39 -22.92 19.59
N ASP A 79 13.65 -24.22 19.67
CA ASP A 79 14.97 -24.77 20.04
C ASP A 79 15.89 -24.94 18.82
N ARG A 80 15.46 -24.52 17.62
CA ARG A 80 16.26 -24.66 16.41
C ARG A 80 17.49 -23.76 16.49
N ASN A 81 18.65 -24.29 16.08
CA ASN A 81 19.89 -23.51 16.02
C ASN A 81 19.69 -22.22 15.19
N PRO A 82 20.07 -21.03 15.71
CA PRO A 82 19.94 -19.75 15.01
C PRO A 82 20.54 -19.72 13.59
N VAL A 83 21.64 -20.44 13.35
CA VAL A 83 22.27 -20.55 12.02
C VAL A 83 21.31 -21.22 11.03
N HIS A 84 20.68 -22.32 11.42
CA HIS A 84 19.71 -23.02 10.57
C HIS A 84 18.40 -22.24 10.41
N ILE A 85 18.03 -21.38 11.38
CA ILE A 85 16.92 -20.44 11.21
C ILE A 85 17.26 -19.43 10.11
N ALA A 86 18.47 -18.87 10.15
CA ALA A 86 18.93 -17.93 9.12
C ALA A 86 18.97 -18.55 7.72
N GLU A 87 19.41 -19.80 7.58
CA GLU A 87 19.38 -20.54 6.31
C GLU A 87 17.95 -20.75 5.78
N ASP A 88 17.01 -21.11 6.66
CA ASP A 88 15.61 -21.25 6.28
C ASP A 88 15.02 -19.91 5.81
N ILE A 89 15.33 -18.80 6.50
CA ILE A 89 14.91 -17.46 6.09
C ILE A 89 15.52 -17.09 4.73
N LYS A 90 16.82 -17.34 4.51
CA LYS A 90 17.48 -17.04 3.22
C LYS A 90 16.78 -17.77 2.08
N ARG A 91 16.59 -19.07 2.23
CA ARG A 91 16.06 -19.94 1.17
C ARG A 91 14.57 -19.74 0.90
N LYS A 92 13.77 -19.39 1.91
CA LYS A 92 12.30 -19.36 1.80
C LYS A 92 11.71 -17.96 1.75
N ILE A 93 12.45 -16.93 2.17
CA ILE A 93 11.94 -15.56 2.31
C ILE A 93 12.82 -14.58 1.53
N ILE A 94 14.11 -14.46 1.88
CA ILE A 94 14.99 -13.44 1.30
C ILE A 94 15.23 -13.66 -0.20
N VAL A 95 15.21 -14.90 -0.68
CA VAL A 95 15.34 -15.22 -2.10
C VAL A 95 14.33 -14.46 -2.98
N PHE A 96 13.16 -14.11 -2.43
CA PHE A 96 12.10 -13.38 -3.14
C PHE A 96 12.13 -11.86 -2.91
N ALA A 97 12.97 -11.36 -2.00
CA ALA A 97 12.92 -9.97 -1.56
C ALA A 97 13.21 -8.96 -2.68
N HIS A 98 14.16 -9.27 -3.58
CA HIS A 98 14.48 -8.37 -4.70
C HIS A 98 13.32 -8.25 -5.69
N ASP A 99 12.66 -9.36 -6.01
CA ASP A 99 11.53 -9.37 -6.94
C ASP A 99 10.35 -8.58 -6.37
N GLU A 100 10.04 -8.77 -5.08
CA GLU A 100 8.98 -8.01 -4.40
C GLU A 100 9.30 -6.51 -4.35
N ILE A 101 10.56 -6.13 -4.08
CA ILE A 101 10.99 -4.73 -4.11
C ILE A 101 10.80 -4.13 -5.52
N ASN A 102 11.13 -4.88 -6.58
CA ASN A 102 10.98 -4.41 -7.95
C ASN A 102 9.51 -4.26 -8.36
N LYS A 103 8.66 -5.25 -8.06
CA LYS A 103 7.20 -5.16 -8.26
C LYS A 103 6.59 -3.96 -7.53
N ALA A 104 7.05 -3.68 -6.31
CA ALA A 104 6.60 -2.53 -5.55
C ALA A 104 7.03 -1.20 -6.18
N LYS A 105 8.25 -1.10 -6.72
CA LYS A 105 8.70 0.08 -7.48
C LYS A 105 7.84 0.32 -8.71
N GLU A 106 7.57 -0.71 -9.50
CA GLU A 106 6.69 -0.61 -10.68
C GLU A 106 5.28 -0.17 -10.29
N SER A 107 4.74 -0.74 -9.21
CA SER A 107 3.43 -0.35 -8.69
C SER A 107 3.40 1.12 -8.27
N LYS A 108 4.50 1.62 -7.68
CA LYS A 108 4.64 3.03 -7.28
C LYS A 108 4.69 3.96 -8.50
N VAL A 109 5.39 3.58 -9.57
CA VAL A 109 5.44 4.34 -10.82
C VAL A 109 4.04 4.44 -11.43
N LYS A 110 3.33 3.31 -11.58
CA LYS A 110 1.96 3.29 -12.10
C LYS A 110 1.00 4.14 -11.28
N GLU A 111 1.12 4.12 -9.95
CA GLU A 111 0.31 4.96 -9.07
C GLU A 111 0.64 6.45 -9.24
N GLN A 112 1.92 6.79 -9.46
CA GLN A 112 2.34 8.16 -9.72
C GLN A 112 1.80 8.67 -11.07
N GLU A 113 1.93 7.88 -12.14
CA GLU A 113 1.36 8.19 -13.46
C GLU A 113 -0.15 8.38 -13.39
N LYS A 114 -0.85 7.53 -12.62
CA LYS A 114 -2.30 7.66 -12.40
C LYS A 114 -2.65 8.98 -11.70
N LYS A 115 -1.89 9.37 -10.68
CA LYS A 115 -2.10 10.65 -9.98
C LYS A 115 -1.84 11.85 -10.87
N GLU A 116 -0.83 11.78 -11.73
CA GLU A 116 -0.54 12.84 -12.70
C GLU A 116 -1.66 12.98 -13.73
N GLN A 117 -2.16 11.87 -14.27
CA GLN A 117 -3.34 11.85 -15.15
C GLN A 117 -4.57 12.44 -14.46
N ASP A 118 -4.86 12.04 -13.22
CA ASP A 118 -6.00 12.54 -12.46
C ASP A 118 -5.84 14.06 -12.17
N LEU A 119 -4.61 14.55 -11.97
CA LEU A 119 -4.32 15.98 -11.81
C LEU A 119 -4.52 16.78 -13.10
N ILE A 120 -4.12 16.24 -14.26
CA ILE A 120 -4.36 16.86 -15.58
C ILE A 120 -5.87 17.05 -15.79
N VAL A 121 -6.66 16.00 -15.54
CA VAL A 121 -8.13 16.06 -15.68
C VAL A 121 -8.72 17.08 -14.72
N LYS A 122 -8.26 17.10 -13.46
CA LYS A 122 -8.69 18.10 -12.48
C LYS A 122 -8.41 19.52 -12.95
N ASN A 123 -7.24 19.78 -13.51
CA ASN A 123 -6.85 21.10 -14.01
C ASN A 123 -7.66 21.54 -15.24
N MET A 124 -8.04 20.60 -16.11
CA MET A 124 -8.95 20.89 -17.22
C MET A 124 -10.35 21.26 -16.69
N LEU A 125 -10.86 20.50 -15.73
CA LEU A 125 -12.17 20.74 -15.12
C LEU A 125 -12.21 22.04 -14.30
N SER A 126 -11.10 22.44 -13.67
CA SER A 126 -11.04 23.70 -12.90
C SER A 126 -11.16 24.95 -13.77
N ARG A 127 -11.08 24.82 -15.10
CA ARG A 127 -11.40 25.92 -16.03
C ARG A 127 -12.92 26.10 -16.21
N LEU A 128 -13.72 25.11 -15.84
CA LEU A 128 -15.17 25.09 -15.98
C LEU A 128 -15.88 25.29 -14.65
N PHE A 129 -15.31 24.76 -13.56
CA PHE A 129 -15.90 24.83 -12.22
C PHE A 129 -14.88 25.26 -11.17
N THR A 130 -15.38 25.78 -10.05
CA THR A 130 -14.56 25.88 -8.84
C THR A 130 -14.38 24.49 -8.27
N MET A 131 -13.17 23.94 -8.36
CA MET A 131 -12.82 22.59 -7.93
C MET A 131 -12.22 22.57 -6.53
N HIS A 132 -12.72 21.67 -5.68
CA HIS A 132 -12.21 21.41 -4.34
C HIS A 132 -11.57 20.02 -4.27
N SER A 133 -10.45 19.93 -3.55
CA SER A 133 -9.80 18.65 -3.28
C SER A 133 -10.67 17.75 -2.39
N SER A 134 -10.76 16.47 -2.76
CA SER A 134 -11.31 15.43 -1.89
C SER A 134 -10.19 14.49 -1.45
N TRP A 135 -10.28 14.00 -0.22
CA TRP A 135 -9.34 12.99 0.33
C TRP A 135 -9.75 11.55 -0.03
N GLN A 136 -10.90 11.38 -0.70
CA GLN A 136 -11.43 10.06 -1.05
C GLN A 136 -10.71 9.48 -2.28
N SER A 137 -10.32 8.21 -2.17
CA SER A 137 -9.69 7.48 -3.29
C SER A 137 -10.60 7.45 -4.51
N GLY A 138 -10.03 7.72 -5.70
CA GLY A 138 -10.74 7.73 -6.98
C GLY A 138 -11.56 8.99 -7.26
N VAL A 139 -11.64 9.95 -6.32
CA VAL A 139 -12.31 11.23 -6.54
C VAL A 139 -11.31 12.25 -7.12
N ILE A 140 -11.65 12.81 -8.28
CA ILE A 140 -10.85 13.86 -8.95
C ILE A 140 -11.05 15.20 -8.23
N GLY A 141 -12.28 15.48 -7.86
CA GLY A 141 -12.63 16.62 -7.01
C GLY A 141 -14.13 16.80 -6.85
N ALA A 142 -14.50 17.54 -5.83
CA ALA A 142 -15.84 18.12 -5.73
C ALA A 142 -15.85 19.45 -6.50
N PHE A 143 -16.99 19.84 -7.06
CA PHE A 143 -17.12 21.10 -7.76
C PHE A 143 -18.29 21.91 -7.22
N LYS A 144 -18.17 23.23 -7.37
CA LYS A 144 -19.26 24.18 -7.18
C LYS A 144 -19.26 25.15 -8.35
N SER A 145 -20.45 25.50 -8.79
CA SER A 145 -20.67 26.44 -9.89
C SER A 145 -21.47 27.66 -9.41
N ASP A 146 -21.31 28.77 -10.13
CA ASP A 146 -21.88 30.06 -9.73
C ASP A 146 -23.42 30.08 -9.78
N ASN A 147 -24.02 29.19 -10.58
CA ASN A 147 -25.48 29.02 -10.66
C ASN A 147 -26.06 28.16 -9.52
N GLY A 148 -25.25 27.80 -8.52
CA GLY A 148 -25.67 27.09 -7.32
C GLY A 148 -25.65 25.56 -7.41
N LEU A 149 -25.28 24.98 -8.56
CA LEU A 149 -25.05 23.54 -8.67
C LEU A 149 -23.71 23.17 -8.04
N ASP A 150 -23.68 22.03 -7.38
CA ASP A 150 -22.46 21.39 -6.87
C ASP A 150 -22.48 19.89 -7.16
N GLY A 151 -21.39 19.22 -6.86
CA GLY A 151 -21.29 17.79 -7.10
C GLY A 151 -19.87 17.25 -7.00
N MET A 152 -19.66 16.07 -7.56
CA MET A 152 -18.34 15.44 -7.56
C MET A 152 -18.05 14.67 -8.83
N ILE A 153 -16.76 14.62 -9.17
CA ILE A 153 -16.24 13.88 -10.31
C ILE A 153 -15.28 12.83 -9.78
N ARG A 154 -15.50 11.57 -10.20
CA ARG A 154 -14.68 10.42 -9.82
C ARG A 154 -14.32 9.57 -11.04
N LYS A 155 -13.16 8.94 -10.99
CA LYS A 155 -12.73 7.96 -11.98
C LYS A 155 -13.22 6.57 -11.59
N THR A 156 -13.81 5.86 -12.54
CA THR A 156 -14.31 4.49 -12.39
C THR A 156 -13.55 3.55 -13.32
N TYR A 157 -13.83 2.25 -13.23
CA TYR A 157 -13.26 1.26 -14.17
C TYR A 157 -13.73 1.51 -15.62
N SER A 158 -14.92 2.09 -15.81
CA SER A 158 -15.54 2.32 -17.11
C SER A 158 -15.39 3.76 -17.63
N GLY A 159 -14.50 4.56 -17.04
CA GLY A 159 -14.27 5.95 -17.43
C GLY A 159 -14.49 6.92 -16.27
N TYR A 160 -15.27 7.98 -16.49
CA TYR A 160 -15.55 9.02 -15.51
C TYR A 160 -17.01 9.01 -15.09
N LYS A 161 -17.26 9.26 -13.81
CA LYS A 161 -18.60 9.48 -13.26
C LYS A 161 -18.67 10.90 -12.72
N ILE A 162 -19.71 11.62 -13.14
CA ILE A 162 -20.10 12.91 -12.57
C ILE A 162 -21.41 12.72 -11.80
N GLU A 163 -21.42 13.22 -10.57
CA GLU A 163 -22.61 13.34 -9.72
C GLU A 163 -22.89 14.84 -9.60
N ILE A 164 -24.11 15.27 -9.91
CA ILE A 164 -24.53 16.67 -9.89
C ILE A 164 -25.73 16.79 -8.96
N ASP A 165 -25.60 17.64 -7.95
CA ASP A 165 -26.61 17.91 -6.95
C ASP A 165 -27.35 19.22 -7.25
N LYS A 166 -28.52 19.39 -6.63
CA LYS A 166 -29.37 20.60 -6.70
C LYS A 166 -29.87 20.97 -8.11
N LEU A 167 -29.99 19.99 -9.00
CA LEU A 167 -30.66 20.18 -10.29
C LEU A 167 -32.15 20.50 -10.09
N SER A 168 -32.62 21.59 -10.70
CA SER A 168 -34.05 21.79 -10.95
C SER A 168 -34.54 20.85 -12.04
N VAL A 169 -35.86 20.65 -12.13
CA VAL A 169 -36.47 19.83 -13.20
C VAL A 169 -36.02 20.32 -14.58
N ASP A 170 -36.03 21.64 -14.81
CA ASP A 170 -35.60 22.21 -16.09
C ASP A 170 -34.12 21.93 -16.39
N ASN A 171 -33.23 22.08 -15.40
CA ASN A 171 -31.80 21.79 -15.58
C ASN A 171 -31.55 20.31 -15.81
N LEU A 172 -32.30 19.42 -15.15
CA LEU A 172 -32.24 17.98 -15.37
C LEU A 172 -32.62 17.62 -16.81
N ILE A 173 -33.73 18.16 -17.32
CA ILE A 173 -34.17 17.90 -18.71
C ILE A 173 -33.17 18.46 -19.72
N LYS A 174 -32.64 19.67 -19.50
CA LYS A 174 -31.59 20.25 -20.35
C LYS A 174 -30.33 19.39 -20.39
N LEU A 175 -29.85 18.95 -19.21
CA LEU A 175 -28.68 18.08 -19.11
C LEU A 175 -28.91 16.74 -19.81
N ALA A 176 -30.06 16.11 -19.61
CA ALA A 176 -30.42 14.86 -20.28
C ALA A 176 -30.40 15.01 -21.81
N GLY A 177 -30.96 16.11 -22.33
CA GLY A 177 -30.90 16.43 -23.77
C GLY A 177 -29.46 16.62 -24.26
N MET A 178 -28.61 17.36 -23.54
CA MET A 178 -27.20 17.52 -23.91
C MET A 178 -26.44 16.20 -23.94
N ILE A 179 -26.73 15.28 -23.01
CA ILE A 179 -26.09 13.96 -22.97
C ILE A 179 -26.43 13.17 -24.23
N THR A 180 -27.68 13.24 -24.72
CA THR A 180 -28.08 12.53 -25.95
C THR A 180 -27.39 13.03 -27.22
N THR A 181 -26.82 14.23 -27.19
CA THR A 181 -26.09 14.81 -28.33
C THR A 181 -24.58 14.55 -28.29
N LEU A 182 -24.08 13.94 -27.21
CA LEU A 182 -22.66 13.60 -27.10
C LEU A 182 -22.33 12.43 -28.04
N GLU A 183 -21.25 12.57 -28.81
CA GLU A 183 -20.75 11.48 -29.65
C GLU A 183 -20.18 10.36 -28.76
N ARG A 184 -20.37 9.11 -29.18
CA ARG A 184 -19.66 7.99 -28.56
C ARG A 184 -18.19 8.10 -28.97
N GLY A 185 -17.34 8.45 -28.01
CA GLY A 185 -15.88 8.37 -28.12
C GLY A 185 -15.38 6.93 -28.18
#